data_AF-A0A2Z6RGM1-F1
#
_entry.id   AF-A0A2Z6RGM1-F1
#
_cell.length_a   1.000
_cell.length_b   1.000
_cell.length_c   1.000
_cell.angle_alpha   90.00
_cell.angle_beta   90.00
_cell.angle_gamma   90.00
#
_symmetry.space_group_name_H-M   'P 1'
#
loop_
_entity.id
_entity.type
_entity.pdbx_description
1 polymer ?
#
loop_
_entity_poly.entity_id
_entity_poly.type
_entity_poly.pdbx_seq_one_letter_code
_entity_poly.pdbx_strand_id
1 'polypeptide(L)'
;MKFSGVVLKNRSVRLEREAKNFQELLNACRSGDLERVESLVRNFAVPINRTDDWQCSPLFLACLCGHYNVVKFLLENGARCERNTFEGERCIYGALTTEIRQLLSSYKYTKAVDEIFPYRKFFSQLLERPFETFSDVIFKLHVSTDIEKTVEIPAHRFVLYARSTFFASNLQTIWRTSKVIEIQEIQIHPICFREMLRYFYTGEVVSISGDLIDNMLQLCNYVRLDDLVKRYEEVKNVKNVQERNKIELQQVQQDFTNFLKNVILKGKQYFYADSSEKKDYNVQNGINGVGFNNTEPKFIGPQQFAQNDICIRVENEIFTCHKAFLTGRSEYFNAMFNGPFAKSIMKQPIVTVSDLSPGIFALILEFIYTDKCDIPESAAYEVLIKADMFLLDKLKSFASIVLTSSSKPLEDIYVLMRTAIDLNIERLEQWCSRWFAEHLNEVLEDQRFLDLIYESAHSIQQRQETDTIPFVDDLRYWLSKKYSVLEEDIDKKSGKVREDEDITAWETEYNSNLEKIDQILLKLNLDA
;
A
#
# COMPACT_ATOMS: atom_id res chain seq x y z
N MET A 1 -15.82 -12.56 -36.41
CA MET A 1 -14.67 -11.75 -36.87
C MET A 1 -14.93 -10.23 -37.02
N LYS A 2 -16.11 -9.67 -36.69
CA LYS A 2 -16.36 -8.21 -36.77
C LYS A 2 -16.17 -7.42 -35.44
N PHE A 3 -16.10 -8.11 -34.29
CA PHE A 3 -15.94 -7.47 -32.97
C PHE A 3 -14.50 -7.04 -32.64
N SER A 4 -13.47 -7.72 -33.17
CA SER A 4 -12.07 -7.35 -32.97
C SER A 4 -11.71 -6.01 -33.63
N GLY A 5 -12.31 -5.69 -34.79
CA GLY A 5 -12.07 -4.44 -35.49
C GLY A 5 -12.62 -3.19 -34.79
N VAL A 6 -13.77 -3.29 -34.11
CA VAL A 6 -14.39 -2.16 -33.39
C VAL A 6 -13.67 -1.88 -32.07
N VAL A 7 -13.22 -2.92 -31.36
CA VAL A 7 -12.44 -2.78 -30.11
C VAL A 7 -11.05 -2.20 -30.38
N LEU A 8 -10.38 -2.63 -31.47
CA LEU A 8 -9.09 -2.06 -31.87
C LEU A 8 -9.21 -0.60 -32.30
N LYS A 9 -10.29 -0.23 -33.01
CA LYS A 9 -10.56 1.16 -33.45
C LYS A 9 -10.94 2.08 -32.29
N ASN A 10 -11.68 1.58 -31.29
CA ASN A 10 -11.97 2.34 -30.07
C ASN A 10 -10.74 2.48 -29.16
N ARG A 11 -9.85 1.47 -29.13
CA ARG A 11 -8.58 1.53 -28.40
C ARG A 11 -7.60 2.52 -29.04
N SER A 12 -7.49 2.54 -30.37
CA SER A 12 -6.64 3.51 -31.07
C SER A 12 -7.14 4.95 -30.88
N VAL A 13 -8.45 5.18 -30.99
CA VAL A 13 -9.06 6.52 -30.78
C VAL A 13 -8.91 6.98 -29.32
N ARG A 14 -8.99 6.06 -28.34
CA ARG A 14 -8.76 6.38 -26.92
C ARG A 14 -7.30 6.73 -26.65
N LEU A 15 -6.36 5.96 -27.18
CA LEU A 15 -4.92 6.22 -27.03
C LEU A 15 -4.51 7.54 -27.71
N GLU A 16 -5.08 7.84 -28.89
CA GLU A 16 -4.88 9.13 -29.57
C GLU A 16 -5.44 10.30 -28.74
N ARG A 17 -6.60 10.12 -28.11
CA ARG A 17 -7.19 11.14 -27.23
C ARG A 17 -6.41 11.34 -25.94
N GLU A 18 -5.91 10.27 -25.33
CA GLU A 18 -5.04 10.33 -24.14
C GLU A 18 -3.70 11.00 -24.46
N ALA A 19 -3.09 10.69 -25.61
CA ALA A 19 -1.88 11.34 -26.08
C ALA A 19 -2.10 12.84 -26.37
N LYS A 20 -3.24 13.18 -27.01
CA LYS A 20 -3.61 14.58 -27.26
C LYS A 20 -3.83 15.36 -25.96
N ASN A 21 -4.57 14.81 -25.00
CA ASN A 21 -4.81 15.44 -23.71
C ASN A 21 -3.51 15.63 -22.90
N PHE A 22 -2.59 14.67 -22.97
CA PHE A 22 -1.27 14.80 -22.35
C PHE A 22 -0.44 15.91 -23.02
N GLN A 23 -0.45 15.99 -24.34
CA GLN A 23 0.23 17.06 -25.06
C GLN A 23 -0.36 18.45 -24.74
N GLU A 24 -1.69 18.54 -24.61
CA GLU A 24 -2.36 19.76 -24.17
C GLU A 24 -1.98 20.15 -22.74
N LEU A 25 -1.78 19.17 -21.84
CA LEU A 25 -1.30 19.43 -20.47
C LEU A 25 0.12 20.04 -20.49
N LEU A 26 1.04 19.46 -21.27
CA LEU A 26 2.41 20.00 -21.39
C LEU A 26 2.41 21.42 -21.96
N ASN A 27 1.56 21.69 -22.96
CA ASN A 27 1.44 23.02 -23.54
C ASN A 27 0.86 24.03 -22.54
N ALA A 28 -0.15 23.64 -21.76
CA ALA A 28 -0.72 24.47 -20.71
C ALA A 28 0.29 24.75 -19.58
N CYS A 29 1.12 23.76 -19.22
CA CYS A 29 2.22 23.95 -18.27
C CYS A 29 3.32 24.88 -18.81
N ARG A 30 3.58 24.89 -20.14
CA ARG A 30 4.52 25.84 -20.77
C ARG A 30 3.97 27.25 -20.84
N SER A 31 2.68 27.41 -21.14
CA SER A 31 2.03 28.71 -21.27
C SER A 31 1.60 29.33 -19.93
N GLY A 32 1.57 28.54 -18.85
CA GLY A 32 1.14 28.99 -17.53
C GLY A 32 -0.38 29.06 -17.38
N ASP A 33 -1.13 28.37 -18.24
CA ASP A 33 -2.60 28.39 -18.24
C ASP A 33 -3.14 27.48 -17.13
N LEU A 34 -3.26 28.05 -15.93
CA LEU A 34 -3.73 27.33 -14.74
C LEU A 34 -5.11 26.72 -14.95
N GLU A 35 -6.08 27.46 -15.50
CA GLU A 35 -7.46 26.97 -15.69
C GLU A 35 -7.50 25.73 -16.59
N ARG A 36 -6.68 25.73 -17.66
CA ARG A 36 -6.54 24.57 -18.55
C ARG A 36 -5.87 23.39 -17.86
N VAL A 37 -4.81 23.63 -17.08
CA VAL A 37 -4.14 22.59 -16.27
C VAL A 37 -5.13 21.98 -15.26
N GLU A 38 -5.89 22.79 -14.55
CA GLU A 38 -6.89 22.32 -13.59
C GLU A 38 -7.96 21.46 -14.26
N SER A 39 -8.47 21.90 -15.41
CA SER A 39 -9.48 21.16 -16.17
C SER A 39 -8.94 19.81 -16.66
N LEU A 40 -7.71 19.77 -17.18
CA LEU A 40 -7.08 18.54 -17.68
C LEU A 40 -6.77 17.54 -16.56
N VAL A 41 -6.30 18.02 -15.41
CA VAL A 41 -5.97 17.16 -14.26
C VAL A 41 -7.22 16.69 -13.53
N ARG A 42 -8.18 17.57 -13.24
CA ARG A 42 -9.38 17.24 -12.45
C ARG A 42 -10.46 16.53 -13.25
N ASN A 43 -10.72 16.95 -14.50
CA ASN A 43 -11.86 16.42 -15.29
C ASN A 43 -11.47 15.24 -16.19
N PHE A 44 -10.21 15.17 -16.63
CA PHE A 44 -9.74 14.17 -17.58
C PHE A 44 -8.71 13.19 -17.01
N ALA A 45 -8.34 13.33 -15.73
CA ALA A 45 -7.40 12.45 -15.00
C ALA A 45 -6.09 12.18 -15.76
N VAL A 46 -5.56 13.20 -16.45
CA VAL A 46 -4.33 13.07 -17.23
C VAL A 46 -3.15 12.77 -16.28
N PRO A 47 -2.27 11.80 -16.61
CA PRO A 47 -1.18 11.40 -15.72
C PRO A 47 -0.14 12.52 -15.56
N ILE A 48 -0.12 13.13 -14.37
CA ILE A 48 0.74 14.28 -14.02
C ILE A 48 2.24 13.95 -13.88
N ASN A 49 2.57 12.67 -13.67
CA ASN A 49 3.95 12.18 -13.47
C ASN A 49 4.51 11.46 -14.72
N ARG A 50 3.79 11.48 -15.85
CA ARG A 50 4.29 10.94 -17.11
C ARG A 50 5.23 11.97 -17.76
N THR A 51 6.21 11.49 -18.53
CA THR A 51 7.12 12.32 -19.32
C THR A 51 6.81 12.25 -20.81
N ASP A 52 7.22 13.27 -21.56
CA ASP A 52 7.27 13.24 -23.02
C ASP A 52 8.50 12.48 -23.56
N ASP A 53 8.66 12.48 -24.89
CA ASP A 53 9.77 11.82 -25.59
C ASP A 53 11.14 12.41 -25.25
N TRP A 54 11.19 13.61 -24.66
CA TRP A 54 12.41 14.26 -24.16
C TRP A 54 12.57 14.13 -22.64
N GLN A 55 11.83 13.20 -22.02
CA GLN A 55 11.83 12.97 -20.57
C GLN A 55 11.43 14.22 -19.76
N CYS A 56 10.61 15.11 -20.32
CA CYS A 56 10.12 16.30 -19.62
C CYS A 56 8.78 15.99 -18.96
N SER A 57 8.69 16.15 -17.63
CA SER A 57 7.42 16.07 -16.91
C SER A 57 6.64 17.41 -16.99
N PRO A 58 5.32 17.39 -16.79
CA PRO A 58 4.51 18.61 -16.63
C PRO A 58 5.04 19.54 -15.54
N LEU A 59 5.53 18.98 -14.43
CA LEU A 59 6.11 19.74 -13.33
C LEU A 59 7.40 20.43 -13.75
N PHE A 60 8.33 19.70 -14.39
CA PHE A 60 9.58 20.27 -14.87
C PHE A 60 9.35 21.42 -15.85
N LEU A 61 8.39 21.28 -16.79
CA LEU A 61 8.04 22.34 -17.73
C LEU A 61 7.48 23.60 -17.03
N ALA A 62 6.61 23.42 -16.03
CA ALA A 62 6.07 24.54 -15.26
C ALA A 62 7.17 25.25 -14.44
N CYS A 63 8.12 24.50 -13.88
CA CYS A 63 9.29 25.03 -13.17
C CYS A 63 10.22 25.81 -14.10
N LEU A 64 10.53 25.24 -15.28
CA LEU A 64 11.40 25.85 -16.29
C LEU A 64 10.81 27.14 -16.85
N CYS A 65 9.50 27.20 -17.04
CA CYS A 65 8.81 28.38 -17.55
C CYS A 65 8.46 29.41 -16.46
N GLY A 66 8.70 29.11 -15.19
CA GLY A 66 8.51 30.06 -14.08
C GLY A 66 7.08 30.25 -13.60
N HIS A 67 6.19 29.29 -13.85
CA HIS A 67 4.77 29.43 -13.55
C HIS A 67 4.43 28.97 -12.13
N TYR A 68 4.66 29.82 -11.13
CA TYR A 68 4.49 29.50 -9.71
C TYR A 68 3.13 28.86 -9.38
N ASN A 69 2.02 29.43 -9.86
CA ASN A 69 0.68 28.93 -9.55
C ASN A 69 0.41 27.54 -10.13
N VAL A 70 0.95 27.27 -11.33
CA VAL A 70 0.86 25.94 -11.97
C VAL A 70 1.73 24.93 -11.23
N VAL A 71 2.95 25.30 -10.82
CA VAL A 71 3.83 24.45 -10.01
C VAL A 71 3.16 24.09 -8.70
N LYS A 72 2.61 25.08 -7.98
CA LYS A 72 1.88 24.87 -6.73
C LYS A 72 0.71 23.89 -6.92
N PHE A 73 -0.10 24.10 -7.95
CA PHE A 73 -1.22 23.22 -8.25
C PHE A 73 -0.77 21.78 -8.57
N LEU A 74 0.27 21.60 -9.38
CA LEU A 74 0.78 20.27 -9.73
C LEU A 74 1.30 19.52 -8.50
N LEU A 75 2.03 20.21 -7.62
CA LEU A 75 2.49 19.65 -6.35
C LEU A 75 1.31 19.23 -5.45
N GLU A 76 0.31 20.11 -5.28
CA GLU A 76 -0.91 19.80 -4.52
C GLU A 76 -1.71 18.61 -5.06
N ASN A 77 -1.56 18.29 -6.35
CA ASN A 77 -2.24 17.16 -7.00
C ASN A 77 -1.35 15.91 -7.13
N GLY A 78 -0.16 15.88 -6.51
CA GLY A 78 0.68 14.68 -6.41
C GLY A 78 1.79 14.55 -7.44
N ALA A 79 2.27 15.67 -8.00
CA ALA A 79 3.47 15.66 -8.83
C ALA A 79 4.72 15.32 -8.00
N ARG A 80 5.56 14.41 -8.48
CA ARG A 80 6.76 13.93 -7.79
C ARG A 80 7.89 14.96 -7.89
N CYS A 81 8.36 15.46 -6.75
CA CYS A 81 9.53 16.33 -6.65
C CYS A 81 10.38 15.95 -5.43
N GLU A 82 11.09 14.83 -5.53
CA GLU A 82 11.97 14.36 -4.46
C GLU A 82 13.38 14.89 -4.70
N ARG A 83 13.98 15.53 -3.68
CA ARG A 83 15.28 16.20 -3.79
C ARG A 83 16.42 15.28 -4.24
N ASN A 84 16.31 13.97 -4.00
CA ASN A 84 17.35 12.99 -4.30
C ASN A 84 17.03 12.15 -5.56
N THR A 85 16.04 12.59 -6.36
CA THR A 85 15.72 11.95 -7.63
C THR A 85 16.21 12.83 -8.78
N PHE A 86 16.64 12.20 -9.88
CA PHE A 86 17.04 12.90 -11.10
C PHE A 86 15.98 13.92 -11.54
N GLU A 87 14.69 13.60 -11.43
CA GLU A 87 13.60 14.49 -11.79
C GLU A 87 13.42 15.67 -10.82
N GLY A 88 13.51 15.42 -9.51
CA GLY A 88 13.37 16.48 -8.51
C GLY A 88 14.56 17.44 -8.50
N GLU A 89 15.79 16.95 -8.67
CA GLU A 89 16.97 17.79 -8.87
C GLU A 89 16.80 18.67 -10.11
N ARG A 90 16.35 18.11 -11.24
CA ARG A 90 16.09 18.87 -12.47
C ARG A 90 15.02 19.95 -12.27
N CYS A 91 13.96 19.67 -11.52
CA CYS A 91 12.93 20.67 -11.21
C CYS A 91 13.48 21.80 -10.33
N ILE A 92 14.34 21.49 -9.37
CA ILE A 92 14.94 22.48 -8.46
C ILE A 92 16.01 23.32 -9.18
N TYR A 93 16.92 22.69 -9.92
CA TYR A 93 17.96 23.39 -10.68
C TYR A 93 17.40 24.14 -11.89
N GLY A 94 16.38 23.60 -12.55
CA GLY A 94 15.72 24.18 -13.72
C GLY A 94 14.68 25.24 -13.39
N ALA A 95 14.35 25.48 -12.11
CA ALA A 95 13.35 26.46 -11.73
C ALA A 95 13.78 27.91 -12.04
N LEU A 96 12.97 28.60 -12.85
CA LEU A 96 13.26 29.96 -13.33
C LEU A 96 13.36 30.97 -12.18
N THR A 97 12.51 30.84 -11.16
CA THR A 97 12.40 31.82 -10.07
C THR A 97 12.81 31.26 -8.71
N THR A 98 13.29 32.15 -7.83
CA THR A 98 13.71 31.79 -6.47
C THR A 98 12.52 31.35 -5.62
N GLU A 99 11.33 31.92 -5.86
CA GLU A 99 10.09 31.55 -5.19
C GLU A 99 9.68 30.11 -5.52
N ILE A 100 9.89 29.65 -6.76
CA ILE A 100 9.65 28.26 -7.15
C ILE A 100 10.69 27.35 -6.51
N ARG A 101 11.97 27.73 -6.48
CA ARG A 101 13.00 26.93 -5.78
C ARG A 101 12.73 26.81 -4.29
N GLN A 102 12.31 27.89 -3.65
CA GLN A 102 11.88 27.89 -2.25
C GLN A 102 10.62 27.06 -2.06
N LEU A 103 9.65 27.11 -2.98
CA LEU A 103 8.47 26.26 -2.96
C LEU A 103 8.88 24.79 -3.04
N LEU A 104 9.63 24.36 -4.06
CA LEU A 104 10.07 22.97 -4.22
C LEU A 104 10.96 22.50 -3.05
N SER A 105 11.77 23.39 -2.48
CA SER A 105 12.60 23.08 -1.31
C SER A 105 11.76 22.98 -0.03
N SER A 106 10.86 23.93 0.22
CA SER A 106 9.99 23.94 1.41
C SER A 106 8.88 22.90 1.34
N TYR A 107 8.52 22.49 0.12
CA TYR A 107 7.72 21.32 -0.19
C TYR A 107 8.56 20.09 0.15
N LYS A 108 8.74 19.86 1.45
CA LYS A 108 8.89 18.51 1.95
C LYS A 108 7.74 17.77 1.32
N TYR A 109 8.06 16.65 0.69
CA TYR A 109 7.09 15.59 0.51
C TYR A 109 6.57 15.24 1.92
N THR A 110 5.65 16.06 2.46
CA THR A 110 4.67 15.56 3.39
C THR A 110 4.07 14.41 2.62
N LYS A 111 4.00 13.26 3.27
CA LYS A 111 3.24 12.09 2.87
C LYS A 111 1.76 12.45 2.69
N ALA A 112 1.46 13.35 1.76
CA ALA A 112 0.18 13.56 1.12
C ALA A 112 0.28 12.95 -0.29
N VAL A 113 0.99 11.82 -0.41
CA VAL A 113 0.34 10.68 -1.07
C VAL A 113 -1.01 10.61 -0.40
N ASP A 114 -2.10 10.79 -1.15
CA ASP A 114 -3.40 10.37 -0.66
C ASP A 114 -3.19 8.90 -0.22
N GLU A 115 -3.04 8.67 1.10
CA GLU A 115 -2.69 7.36 1.63
C GLU A 115 -3.74 6.33 1.20
N ILE A 116 -4.93 6.83 0.87
CA ILE A 116 -6.09 6.08 0.40
C ILE A 116 -6.06 5.90 -1.13
N PHE A 117 -5.25 6.63 -1.90
CA PHE A 117 -5.22 6.51 -3.36
C PHE A 117 -4.89 5.09 -3.86
N PRO A 118 -3.88 4.37 -3.35
CA PRO A 118 -3.65 2.97 -3.74
C PRO A 118 -4.84 2.07 -3.41
N TYR A 119 -5.47 2.31 -2.26
CA TYR A 119 -6.65 1.57 -1.80
C TYR A 119 -7.88 1.84 -2.68
N ARG A 120 -8.16 3.11 -3.00
CA ARG A 120 -9.22 3.54 -3.91
C ARG A 120 -8.99 3.01 -5.32
N LYS A 121 -7.75 3.10 -5.82
CA LYS A 121 -7.36 2.59 -7.14
C LYS A 121 -7.65 1.10 -7.27
N PHE A 122 -7.39 0.31 -6.24
CA PHE A 122 -7.75 -1.10 -6.20
C PHE A 122 -9.25 -1.32 -6.42
N PHE A 123 -10.13 -0.63 -5.66
CA PHE A 123 -11.58 -0.77 -5.85
C PHE A 123 -12.09 -0.21 -7.18
N SER A 124 -11.51 0.88 -7.68
CA SER A 124 -11.83 1.40 -9.01
C SER A 124 -11.53 0.34 -10.09
N GLN A 125 -10.39 -0.36 -9.98
CA GLN A 125 -10.04 -1.45 -10.90
C GLN A 125 -11.01 -2.63 -10.80
N LEU A 126 -11.42 -3.02 -9.59
CA LEU A 126 -12.44 -4.06 -9.39
C LEU A 126 -13.77 -3.69 -10.06
N LEU A 127 -14.19 -2.43 -9.96
CA LEU A 127 -15.43 -1.94 -10.56
C LEU A 127 -15.35 -1.86 -12.08
N GLU A 128 -14.20 -1.44 -12.63
CA GLU A 128 -14.00 -1.25 -14.07
C GLU A 128 -13.81 -2.56 -14.84
N ARG A 129 -13.24 -3.59 -14.21
CA ARG A 129 -12.91 -4.87 -14.87
C ARG A 129 -13.44 -6.10 -14.12
N PRO A 130 -14.75 -6.15 -13.82
CA PRO A 130 -15.31 -7.14 -12.90
C PRO A 130 -15.08 -8.59 -13.33
N PHE A 131 -15.09 -8.89 -14.64
CA PHE A 131 -14.83 -10.23 -15.16
C PHE A 131 -13.35 -10.66 -15.07
N GLU A 132 -12.42 -9.71 -15.01
CA GLU A 132 -10.98 -9.97 -14.84
C GLU A 132 -10.61 -10.04 -13.34
N THR A 133 -11.49 -9.59 -12.44
CA THR A 133 -11.19 -9.41 -11.01
C THR A 133 -12.02 -10.31 -10.07
N PHE A 134 -12.47 -11.46 -10.56
CA PHE A 134 -13.18 -12.47 -9.76
C PHE A 134 -14.57 -12.04 -9.27
N SER A 135 -15.35 -11.31 -10.09
CA SER A 135 -16.77 -11.07 -9.78
C SER A 135 -17.52 -12.40 -9.58
N ASP A 136 -18.23 -12.52 -8.48
CA ASP A 136 -18.86 -13.76 -8.01
C ASP A 136 -20.40 -13.67 -7.96
N VAL A 137 -20.97 -12.52 -8.33
CA VAL A 137 -22.42 -12.32 -8.46
C VAL A 137 -22.75 -11.39 -9.64
N ILE A 138 -23.87 -11.65 -10.32
CA ILE A 138 -24.39 -10.84 -11.42
C ILE A 138 -25.81 -10.40 -11.08
N PHE A 139 -26.09 -9.11 -11.17
CA PHE A 139 -27.44 -8.56 -11.09
C PHE A 139 -28.04 -8.43 -12.47
N LYS A 140 -29.21 -9.05 -12.68
CA LYS A 140 -29.98 -8.93 -13.91
C LYS A 140 -31.10 -7.92 -13.69
N LEU A 141 -31.04 -6.80 -14.40
CA LEU A 141 -32.01 -5.69 -14.27
C LEU A 141 -32.76 -5.49 -15.58
N HIS A 142 -34.07 -5.28 -15.51
CA HIS A 142 -34.89 -4.97 -16.69
C HIS A 142 -34.75 -3.50 -17.09
N VAL A 143 -34.70 -3.23 -18.39
CA VAL A 143 -34.64 -1.87 -18.90
C VAL A 143 -36.04 -1.26 -18.85
N SER A 144 -36.18 -0.07 -18.25
CA SER A 144 -37.48 0.55 -18.04
C SER A 144 -38.27 0.83 -19.33
N THR A 145 -37.58 1.00 -20.45
CA THR A 145 -38.17 1.25 -21.78
C THR A 145 -38.44 -0.02 -22.58
N ASP A 146 -37.93 -1.18 -22.16
CA ASP A 146 -38.04 -2.45 -22.88
C ASP A 146 -37.89 -3.63 -21.90
N ILE A 147 -39.01 -4.20 -21.47
CA ILE A 147 -39.08 -5.25 -20.43
C ILE A 147 -38.39 -6.54 -20.89
N GLU A 148 -38.33 -6.79 -22.20
CA GLU A 148 -37.63 -7.97 -22.76
C GLU A 148 -36.10 -7.80 -22.73
N LYS A 149 -35.59 -6.57 -22.61
CA LYS A 149 -34.16 -6.30 -22.47
C LYS A 149 -33.74 -6.29 -21.01
N THR A 150 -32.74 -7.10 -20.71
CA THR A 150 -32.08 -7.11 -19.40
C THR A 150 -30.62 -6.68 -19.51
N VAL A 151 -30.16 -5.92 -18.52
CA VAL A 151 -28.76 -5.54 -18.34
C VAL A 151 -28.18 -6.38 -17.21
N GLU A 152 -27.09 -7.08 -17.50
CA GLU A 152 -26.31 -7.81 -16.51
C GLU A 152 -25.21 -6.90 -15.93
N ILE A 153 -25.16 -6.81 -14.61
CA ILE A 153 -24.20 -6.00 -13.87
C ILE A 153 -23.45 -6.91 -12.89
N PRO A 154 -22.21 -7.31 -13.20
CA PRO A 154 -21.39 -8.09 -12.28
C PRO A 154 -20.94 -7.25 -11.08
N ALA A 155 -20.78 -7.90 -9.94
CA ALA A 155 -20.33 -7.32 -8.68
C ALA A 155 -19.60 -8.37 -7.84
N HIS A 156 -19.05 -7.94 -6.70
CA HIS A 156 -18.35 -8.77 -5.74
C HIS A 156 -19.15 -8.83 -4.43
N ARG A 157 -19.50 -10.04 -3.96
CA ARG A 157 -20.32 -10.25 -2.75
C ARG A 157 -19.68 -9.61 -1.54
N PHE A 158 -18.36 -9.67 -1.41
CA PHE A 158 -17.62 -9.08 -0.29
C PHE A 158 -17.78 -7.56 -0.19
N VAL A 159 -17.84 -6.85 -1.33
CA VAL A 159 -18.05 -5.39 -1.33
C VAL A 159 -19.47 -5.06 -0.88
N LEU A 160 -20.45 -5.77 -1.44
CA LEU A 160 -21.86 -5.58 -1.09
C LEU A 160 -22.11 -5.89 0.39
N TYR A 161 -21.48 -6.96 0.89
CA TYR A 161 -21.59 -7.37 2.29
C TYR A 161 -20.96 -6.34 3.23
N ALA A 162 -19.75 -5.87 2.92
CA ALA A 162 -19.07 -4.89 3.77
C ALA A 162 -19.80 -3.54 3.82
N ARG A 163 -20.43 -3.13 2.72
CA ARG A 163 -20.96 -1.77 2.53
C ARG A 163 -22.48 -1.65 2.70
N SER A 164 -23.20 -2.76 2.85
CA SER A 164 -24.65 -2.72 3.01
C SER A 164 -25.18 -3.87 3.86
N THR A 165 -25.87 -3.52 4.94
CA THR A 165 -26.56 -4.48 5.82
C THR A 165 -27.67 -5.23 5.10
N PHE A 166 -28.35 -4.59 4.15
CA PHE A 166 -29.36 -5.22 3.28
C PHE A 166 -28.74 -6.33 2.43
N PHE A 167 -27.67 -6.01 1.68
CA PHE A 167 -26.99 -7.02 0.87
C PHE A 167 -26.37 -8.10 1.74
N ALA A 168 -25.74 -7.74 2.86
CA ALA A 168 -25.19 -8.71 3.81
C ALA A 168 -26.23 -9.73 4.28
N SER A 169 -27.41 -9.27 4.70
CA SER A 169 -28.51 -10.13 5.18
C SER A 169 -29.05 -11.04 4.07
N ASN A 170 -29.24 -10.51 2.87
CA ASN A 170 -29.75 -11.31 1.74
C ASN A 170 -28.72 -12.32 1.23
N LEU A 171 -27.44 -11.95 1.17
CA LEU A 171 -26.34 -12.85 0.79
C LEU A 171 -26.10 -13.99 1.80
N GLN A 172 -26.55 -13.83 3.05
CA GLN A 172 -26.56 -14.91 4.04
C GLN A 172 -27.79 -15.82 3.95
N THR A 173 -28.87 -15.33 3.33
CA THR A 173 -30.18 -16.00 3.30
C THR A 173 -30.57 -16.38 1.88
N ILE A 174 -31.48 -15.63 1.26
CA ILE A 174 -32.12 -15.95 -0.01
C ILE A 174 -31.16 -15.92 -1.21
N TRP A 175 -30.07 -15.17 -1.13
CA TRP A 175 -29.07 -15.04 -2.21
C TRP A 175 -27.78 -15.83 -1.93
N ARG A 176 -27.80 -16.73 -0.95
CA ARG A 176 -26.61 -17.43 -0.47
C ARG A 176 -25.87 -18.22 -1.56
N THR A 177 -26.60 -18.90 -2.43
CA THR A 177 -26.00 -19.71 -3.51
C THR A 177 -26.21 -19.12 -4.91
N SER A 178 -26.92 -17.99 -5.00
CA SER A 178 -27.28 -17.37 -6.27
C SER A 178 -26.07 -16.67 -6.89
N LYS A 179 -25.70 -17.12 -8.10
CA LYS A 179 -24.71 -16.44 -8.95
C LYS A 179 -25.34 -15.31 -9.77
N VAL A 180 -26.62 -15.45 -10.10
CA VAL A 180 -27.42 -14.43 -10.79
C VAL A 180 -28.57 -14.07 -9.89
N ILE A 181 -28.71 -12.78 -9.61
CA ILE A 181 -29.77 -12.20 -8.77
C ILE A 181 -30.61 -11.29 -9.65
N GLU A 182 -31.92 -11.51 -9.63
CA GLU A 182 -32.90 -10.69 -10.32
C GLU A 182 -33.73 -9.98 -9.26
N ILE A 183 -33.80 -8.65 -9.33
CA ILE A 183 -34.60 -7.83 -8.42
C ILE A 183 -35.87 -7.43 -9.18
N GLN A 184 -37.02 -7.94 -8.73
CA GLN A 184 -38.31 -7.77 -9.41
C GLN A 184 -39.27 -6.89 -8.61
N GLU A 185 -38.98 -6.64 -7.34
CA GLU A 185 -39.82 -5.92 -6.39
C GLU A 185 -39.94 -4.44 -6.71
N ILE A 186 -38.92 -3.87 -7.36
CA ILE A 186 -38.87 -2.48 -7.79
C ILE A 186 -38.27 -2.37 -9.19
N GLN A 187 -38.72 -1.35 -9.94
CA GLN A 187 -38.12 -1.01 -11.22
C GLN A 187 -36.82 -0.25 -10.99
N ILE A 188 -35.68 -0.88 -11.25
CA ILE A 188 -34.36 -0.27 -11.03
C ILE A 188 -33.76 0.13 -12.37
N HIS A 189 -33.54 1.42 -12.57
CA HIS A 189 -32.81 1.89 -13.74
C HIS A 189 -31.33 1.43 -13.67
N PRO A 190 -30.77 0.78 -14.70
CA PRO A 190 -29.42 0.22 -14.66
C PRO A 190 -28.31 1.24 -14.33
N ILE A 191 -28.49 2.51 -14.74
CA ILE A 191 -27.54 3.59 -14.41
C ILE A 191 -27.51 3.85 -12.90
N CYS A 192 -28.67 3.95 -12.24
CA CYS A 192 -28.76 4.17 -10.79
C CYS A 192 -28.09 3.02 -10.03
N PHE A 193 -28.26 1.79 -10.48
CA PHE A 193 -27.59 0.64 -9.87
C PHE A 193 -26.06 0.69 -10.04
N ARG A 194 -25.56 1.09 -11.21
CA ARG A 194 -24.12 1.27 -11.43
C ARG A 194 -23.52 2.36 -10.54
N GLU A 195 -24.24 3.46 -10.33
CA GLU A 195 -23.80 4.54 -9.46
C GLU A 195 -23.86 4.15 -7.97
N MET A 196 -24.85 3.35 -7.55
CA MET A 196 -24.84 2.73 -6.22
C MET A 196 -23.62 1.82 -6.03
N LEU A 197 -23.29 0.99 -7.03
CA LEU A 197 -22.07 0.19 -6.98
C LEU A 197 -20.82 1.08 -6.94
N ARG A 198 -20.74 2.16 -7.72
CA ARG A 198 -19.63 3.11 -7.64
C ARG A 198 -19.46 3.62 -6.21
N TYR A 199 -20.55 4.03 -5.56
CA TYR A 199 -20.53 4.48 -4.18
C TYR A 199 -20.04 3.38 -3.21
N PHE A 200 -20.45 2.12 -3.40
CA PHE A 200 -19.95 1.02 -2.58
C PHE A 200 -18.44 0.76 -2.74
N TYR A 201 -17.92 0.84 -3.96
CA TYR A 201 -16.51 0.53 -4.23
C TYR A 201 -15.59 1.70 -3.90
N THR A 202 -15.97 2.92 -4.26
CA THR A 202 -15.06 4.08 -4.22
C THR A 202 -15.50 5.18 -3.27
N GLY A 203 -16.72 5.10 -2.69
CA GLY A 203 -17.29 6.17 -1.87
C GLY A 203 -17.68 7.43 -2.68
N GLU A 204 -17.49 7.41 -4.00
CA GLU A 204 -17.79 8.55 -4.85
C GLU A 204 -19.27 8.60 -5.19
N VAL A 205 -19.82 9.82 -5.14
CA VAL A 205 -21.16 10.12 -5.63
C VAL A 205 -21.02 11.01 -6.85
N VAL A 206 -21.54 10.56 -7.98
CA VAL A 206 -21.54 11.31 -9.25
C VAL A 206 -22.93 11.92 -9.46
N SER A 207 -22.96 13.10 -10.09
CA SER A 207 -24.22 13.72 -10.51
C SER A 207 -24.91 12.84 -11.55
N ILE A 208 -26.15 12.43 -11.24
CA ILE A 208 -27.02 11.74 -12.19
C ILE A 208 -28.00 12.74 -12.81
N SER A 209 -28.54 12.40 -13.97
CA SER A 209 -29.53 13.23 -14.66
C SER A 209 -30.77 13.42 -13.79
N GLY A 210 -31.40 14.61 -13.86
CA GLY A 210 -32.50 15.00 -12.96
C GLY A 210 -33.69 14.05 -12.99
N ASP A 211 -33.98 13.48 -14.15
CA ASP A 211 -35.00 12.46 -14.42
C ASP A 211 -34.71 11.09 -13.76
N LEU A 212 -33.46 10.84 -13.36
CA LEU A 212 -33.04 9.61 -12.69
C LEU A 212 -32.89 9.76 -11.17
N ILE A 213 -33.02 10.97 -10.63
CA ILE A 213 -32.87 11.23 -9.18
C ILE A 213 -33.93 10.46 -8.38
N ASP A 214 -35.19 10.53 -8.78
CA ASP A 214 -36.27 9.83 -8.06
C ASP A 214 -36.08 8.30 -8.10
N ASN A 215 -35.61 7.77 -9.23
CA ASN A 215 -35.25 6.35 -9.36
C ASN A 215 -34.08 5.97 -8.42
N MET A 216 -33.09 6.84 -8.29
CA MET A 216 -31.96 6.63 -7.38
C MET A 216 -32.41 6.68 -5.92
N LEU A 217 -33.27 7.62 -5.54
CA LEU A 217 -33.82 7.72 -4.19
C LEU A 217 -34.68 6.49 -3.86
N GLN A 218 -35.51 6.02 -4.80
CA GLN A 218 -36.29 4.79 -4.63
C GLN A 218 -35.39 3.56 -4.41
N LEU A 219 -34.32 3.42 -5.22
CA LEU A 219 -33.34 2.35 -5.06
C LEU A 219 -32.64 2.42 -3.69
N CYS A 220 -32.18 3.61 -3.28
CA CYS A 220 -31.49 3.79 -2.01
C CYS A 220 -32.39 3.46 -0.82
N ASN A 221 -33.66 3.88 -0.85
CA ASN A 221 -34.65 3.56 0.17
C ASN A 221 -34.93 2.04 0.24
N TYR A 222 -35.04 1.38 -0.90
CA TYR A 222 -35.25 -0.08 -0.95
C TYR A 222 -34.07 -0.85 -0.34
N VAL A 223 -32.83 -0.44 -0.66
CA VAL A 223 -31.59 -1.04 -0.15
C VAL A 223 -31.21 -0.53 1.25
N ARG A 224 -31.95 0.45 1.80
CA ARG A 224 -31.71 1.09 3.11
C ARG A 224 -30.36 1.81 3.21
N LEU A 225 -30.03 2.61 2.20
CA LEU A 225 -28.83 3.45 2.14
C LEU A 225 -29.15 4.90 2.51
N ASP A 226 -29.53 5.13 3.76
CA ASP A 226 -29.99 6.45 4.24
C ASP A 226 -28.94 7.55 4.04
N ASP A 227 -27.66 7.21 4.16
CA ASP A 227 -26.58 8.18 3.96
C ASP A 227 -26.42 8.57 2.49
N LEU A 228 -26.63 7.64 1.56
CA LEU A 228 -26.62 7.96 0.13
C LEU A 228 -27.84 8.80 -0.28
N VAL A 229 -29.01 8.55 0.32
CA VAL A 229 -30.21 9.39 0.17
C VAL A 229 -29.91 10.84 0.53
N LYS A 230 -29.38 11.09 1.74
CA LYS A 230 -28.99 12.44 2.20
C LYS A 230 -28.02 13.09 1.21
N ARG A 231 -27.06 12.34 0.67
CA ARG A 231 -26.11 12.89 -0.31
C ARG A 231 -26.79 13.35 -1.59
N TYR A 232 -27.71 12.58 -2.17
CA TYR A 232 -28.43 13.01 -3.38
C TYR A 232 -29.40 14.17 -3.11
N GLU A 233 -29.97 14.26 -1.91
CA GLU A 233 -30.79 15.40 -1.50
C GLU A 233 -29.95 16.69 -1.32
N GLU A 234 -28.72 16.55 -0.83
CA GLU A 234 -27.80 17.65 -0.54
C GLU A 234 -26.92 18.12 -1.72
N VAL A 235 -26.85 17.37 -2.84
CA VAL A 235 -26.06 17.69 -4.06
C VAL A 235 -26.41 19.07 -4.67
N LYS A 236 -27.47 19.73 -4.21
CA LYS A 236 -27.78 21.13 -4.54
C LYS A 236 -26.80 22.16 -3.91
N ASN A 237 -25.98 21.79 -2.92
CA ASN A 237 -25.06 22.70 -2.21
C ASN A 237 -23.58 22.34 -2.46
N VAL A 238 -22.96 22.98 -3.46
CA VAL A 238 -21.66 22.62 -4.07
C VAL A 238 -20.43 22.82 -3.16
N LYS A 239 -20.53 23.52 -2.02
CA LYS A 239 -19.34 24.04 -1.31
C LYS A 239 -18.49 23.02 -0.53
N ASN A 240 -18.97 21.79 -0.24
CA ASN A 240 -18.28 20.83 0.66
C ASN A 240 -18.03 19.43 0.06
N VAL A 241 -18.01 19.27 -1.27
CA VAL A 241 -17.96 17.93 -1.91
C VAL A 241 -16.62 17.20 -1.68
N GLN A 242 -15.50 17.92 -1.68
CA GLN A 242 -14.16 17.31 -1.57
C GLN A 242 -13.86 16.79 -0.15
N GLU A 243 -14.14 17.57 0.89
CA GLU A 243 -13.96 17.13 2.28
C GLU A 243 -14.83 15.91 2.61
N ARG A 244 -16.06 15.88 2.11
CA ARG A 244 -16.98 14.75 2.31
C ARG A 244 -16.54 13.49 1.58
N ASN A 245 -15.97 13.60 0.38
CA ASN A 245 -15.41 12.44 -0.31
C ASN A 245 -14.24 11.82 0.46
N LYS A 246 -13.43 12.65 1.15
CA LYS A 246 -12.34 12.16 2.01
C LYS A 246 -12.87 11.41 3.24
N ILE A 247 -13.91 11.92 3.89
CA ILE A 247 -14.56 11.25 5.03
C ILE A 247 -15.15 9.91 4.61
N GLU A 248 -15.85 9.87 3.47
CA GLU A 248 -16.45 8.64 2.96
C GLU A 248 -15.39 7.58 2.59
N LEU A 249 -14.26 8.00 2.01
CA LEU A 249 -13.15 7.10 1.72
C LEU A 249 -12.57 6.46 2.99
N GLN A 250 -12.49 7.22 4.09
CA GLN A 250 -12.11 6.66 5.39
C GLN A 250 -13.16 5.68 5.92
N GLN A 251 -14.45 5.97 5.72
CA GLN A 251 -15.54 5.07 6.09
C GLN A 251 -15.49 3.75 5.30
N VAL A 252 -15.23 3.78 3.99
CA VAL A 252 -15.05 2.58 3.16
C VAL A 252 -13.97 1.67 3.76
N GLN A 253 -12.80 2.23 4.07
CA GLN A 253 -11.69 1.50 4.68
C GLN A 253 -12.08 0.93 6.06
N GLN A 254 -12.84 1.69 6.86
CA GLN A 254 -13.33 1.23 8.16
C GLN A 254 -14.33 0.08 8.03
N ASP A 255 -15.23 0.13 7.05
CA ASP A 255 -16.18 -0.95 6.76
C ASP A 255 -15.47 -2.23 6.38
N PHE A 256 -14.44 -2.15 5.53
CA PHE A 256 -13.61 -3.30 5.18
C PHE A 256 -12.75 -3.80 6.35
N THR A 257 -12.31 -2.90 7.24
CA THR A 257 -11.64 -3.29 8.49
C THR A 257 -12.59 -4.10 9.38
N ASN A 258 -13.83 -3.64 9.51
CA ASN A 258 -14.87 -4.35 10.26
C ASN A 258 -15.22 -5.70 9.61
N PHE A 259 -15.31 -5.74 8.28
CA PHE A 259 -15.51 -6.96 7.51
C PHE A 259 -14.39 -7.97 7.77
N LEU A 260 -13.12 -7.57 7.65
CA LEU A 260 -11.98 -8.42 7.95
C LEU A 260 -12.07 -8.97 9.38
N LYS A 261 -12.21 -8.09 10.37
CA LYS A 261 -12.21 -8.49 11.79
C LYS A 261 -13.37 -9.43 12.11
N ASN A 262 -14.57 -9.14 11.62
CA ASN A 262 -15.78 -9.87 12.00
C ASN A 262 -16.07 -11.11 11.14
N VAL A 263 -15.67 -11.11 9.88
CA VAL A 263 -15.98 -12.19 8.93
C VAL A 263 -14.78 -13.08 8.70
N ILE A 264 -13.61 -12.50 8.41
CA ILE A 264 -12.41 -13.25 8.03
C ILE A 264 -11.69 -13.78 9.26
N LEU A 265 -11.30 -12.90 10.19
CA LEU A 265 -10.46 -13.27 11.34
C LEU A 265 -11.27 -13.99 12.43
N LYS A 266 -12.47 -13.51 12.78
CA LYS A 266 -13.37 -14.26 13.68
C LYS A 266 -13.88 -15.56 13.06
N GLY A 267 -14.00 -15.62 11.73
CA GLY A 267 -14.34 -16.84 10.99
C GLY A 267 -13.42 -18.02 11.32
N LYS A 268 -12.16 -17.76 11.70
CA LYS A 268 -11.20 -18.78 12.18
C LYS A 268 -11.73 -19.62 13.35
N GLN A 269 -12.48 -19.02 14.27
CA GLN A 269 -12.95 -19.70 15.49
C GLN A 269 -13.86 -20.90 15.16
N TYR A 270 -14.59 -20.83 14.05
CA TYR A 270 -15.48 -21.91 13.60
C TYR A 270 -14.74 -23.09 12.94
N PHE A 271 -13.47 -22.93 12.56
CA PHE A 271 -12.64 -24.03 12.07
C PHE A 271 -12.05 -24.89 13.21
N TYR A 272 -12.11 -24.41 14.46
CA TYR A 272 -11.54 -25.06 15.64
C TYR A 272 -12.56 -25.56 16.68
N ALA A 273 -13.84 -25.21 16.53
CA ALA A 273 -14.92 -25.81 17.32
C ALA A 273 -15.30 -27.15 16.66
N ASP A 274 -14.94 -28.33 17.17
CA ASP A 274 -14.89 -28.77 18.56
C ASP A 274 -13.52 -29.34 18.99
N SER A 275 -12.86 -28.68 19.95
CA SER A 275 -11.88 -29.32 20.85
C SER A 275 -12.12 -28.99 22.33
N SER A 276 -13.26 -28.38 22.64
CA SER A 276 -13.73 -28.20 24.02
C SER A 276 -14.89 -29.15 24.28
N GLU A 277 -14.58 -30.44 24.48
CA GLU A 277 -15.28 -31.15 25.53
C GLU A 277 -15.19 -30.29 26.78
N LYS A 278 -16.30 -29.70 27.21
CA LYS A 278 -16.46 -29.26 28.59
C LYS A 278 -16.21 -30.48 29.46
N LYS A 279 -15.00 -30.62 30.00
CA LYS A 279 -14.78 -31.50 31.15
C LYS A 279 -15.37 -30.81 32.37
N ASP A 280 -16.69 -30.90 32.48
CA ASP A 280 -17.37 -30.78 33.76
C ASP A 280 -16.91 -31.97 34.61
N TYR A 281 -15.90 -31.74 35.45
CA TYR A 281 -15.70 -32.61 36.61
C TYR A 281 -16.84 -32.32 37.58
N ASN A 282 -17.90 -33.11 37.52
CA ASN A 282 -18.51 -33.63 38.74
C ASN A 282 -19.25 -34.96 38.51
N VAL A 283 -18.88 -35.88 39.41
CA VAL A 283 -19.28 -37.26 39.59
C VAL A 283 -20.79 -37.39 39.78
N GLN A 284 -21.47 -38.26 39.01
CA GLN A 284 -22.19 -39.43 39.52
C GLN A 284 -22.96 -40.20 38.43
N ASN A 285 -22.65 -41.50 38.37
CA ASN A 285 -23.50 -42.65 38.02
C ASN A 285 -24.05 -42.80 36.59
N GLY A 286 -23.55 -43.85 35.91
CA GLY A 286 -24.45 -44.84 35.30
C GLY A 286 -24.29 -45.13 33.81
N ILE A 287 -23.45 -46.11 33.48
CA ILE A 287 -23.76 -47.24 32.59
C ILE A 287 -24.22 -46.90 31.15
N ASN A 288 -23.30 -46.95 30.17
CA ASN A 288 -23.22 -47.98 29.10
C ASN A 288 -22.47 -47.48 27.85
N GLY A 289 -21.42 -48.23 27.50
CA GLY A 289 -20.86 -48.52 26.17
C GLY A 289 -20.96 -47.51 25.03
N VAL A 290 -19.82 -47.25 24.38
CA VAL A 290 -19.43 -47.84 23.07
C VAL A 290 -18.33 -46.99 22.41
N GLY A 291 -17.21 -47.63 22.07
CA GLY A 291 -16.45 -47.38 20.84
C GLY A 291 -15.65 -46.07 20.71
N PHE A 292 -14.35 -46.15 20.98
CA PHE A 292 -13.37 -45.19 20.43
C PHE A 292 -13.37 -45.29 18.90
N ASN A 293 -13.88 -44.26 18.22
CA ASN A 293 -13.58 -44.03 16.81
C ASN A 293 -12.74 -42.76 16.71
N ASN A 294 -11.49 -42.94 16.28
CA ASN A 294 -10.64 -41.88 15.76
C ASN A 294 -11.39 -41.16 14.63
N THR A 295 -11.92 -39.97 14.90
CA THR A 295 -12.41 -39.08 13.85
C THR A 295 -11.53 -37.86 13.81
N GLU A 296 -10.63 -37.82 12.82
CA GLU A 296 -10.07 -36.57 12.31
C GLU A 296 -11.21 -35.56 12.10
N PRO A 297 -11.01 -34.28 12.44
CA PRO A 297 -12.05 -33.27 12.32
C PRO A 297 -12.53 -33.19 10.86
N LYS A 298 -13.84 -33.40 10.66
CA LYS A 298 -14.48 -33.32 9.35
C LYS A 298 -14.33 -31.88 8.82
N PHE A 299 -13.59 -31.74 7.73
CA PHE A 299 -13.52 -30.52 6.93
C PHE A 299 -14.94 -30.07 6.52
N ILE A 300 -15.50 -29.09 7.22
CA ILE A 300 -16.71 -28.39 6.80
C ILE A 300 -16.26 -27.39 5.74
N GLY A 301 -16.43 -27.75 4.47
CA GLY A 301 -15.89 -26.98 3.35
C GLY A 301 -16.37 -25.51 3.29
N PRO A 302 -15.86 -24.72 2.32
CA PRO A 302 -16.13 -23.27 2.18
C PRO A 302 -17.61 -22.88 2.00
N GLN A 303 -18.51 -23.86 1.89
CA GLN A 303 -19.94 -23.69 1.61
C GLN A 303 -20.72 -23.09 2.79
N GLN A 304 -20.21 -23.16 4.03
CA GLN A 304 -20.81 -22.43 5.14
C GLN A 304 -20.48 -20.92 5.15
N PHE A 305 -19.43 -20.50 4.44
CA PHE A 305 -18.99 -19.10 4.38
C PHE A 305 -19.32 -18.36 3.07
N ALA A 306 -19.71 -19.07 1.99
CA ALA A 306 -20.38 -18.58 0.76
C ALA A 306 -19.92 -17.26 0.08
N GLN A 307 -18.82 -16.65 0.52
CA GLN A 307 -18.31 -15.36 0.06
C GLN A 307 -16.80 -15.40 -0.21
N ASN A 308 -16.08 -16.31 0.45
CA ASN A 308 -14.65 -16.54 0.21
C ASN A 308 -14.47 -17.54 -0.94
N ASP A 309 -13.55 -17.26 -1.86
CA ASP A 309 -13.27 -18.07 -3.05
C ASP A 309 -11.94 -18.83 -2.97
N ILE A 310 -11.19 -18.66 -1.86
CA ILE A 310 -9.96 -19.39 -1.57
C ILE A 310 -9.70 -19.54 -0.07
N CYS A 311 -9.00 -20.61 0.31
CA CYS A 311 -8.44 -20.79 1.65
C CYS A 311 -6.91 -20.84 1.59
N ILE A 312 -6.23 -20.13 2.49
CA ILE A 312 -4.79 -20.20 2.67
C ILE A 312 -4.50 -20.96 3.97
N ARG A 313 -3.76 -22.06 3.89
CA ARG A 313 -3.27 -22.80 5.05
C ARG A 313 -1.88 -22.26 5.43
N VAL A 314 -1.72 -21.92 6.69
CA VAL A 314 -0.46 -21.48 7.29
C VAL A 314 -0.27 -22.31 8.56
N GLU A 315 0.76 -23.17 8.56
CA GLU A 315 0.95 -24.19 9.59
C GLU A 315 -0.33 -25.02 9.83
N ASN A 316 -0.88 -24.97 11.04
CA ASN A 316 -2.12 -25.64 11.44
C ASN A 316 -3.38 -24.78 11.24
N GLU A 317 -3.26 -23.52 10.83
CA GLU A 317 -4.40 -22.62 10.62
C GLU A 317 -4.85 -22.52 9.18
N ILE A 318 -6.16 -22.31 8.99
CA ILE A 318 -6.76 -22.06 7.69
C ILE A 318 -7.43 -20.69 7.71
N PHE A 319 -7.06 -19.85 6.76
CA PHE A 319 -7.59 -18.51 6.54
C PHE A 319 -8.45 -18.51 5.30
N THR A 320 -9.72 -18.16 5.44
CA THR A 320 -10.58 -17.93 4.28
C THR A 320 -10.33 -16.54 3.72
N CYS A 321 -10.07 -16.42 2.43
CA CYS A 321 -9.70 -15.15 1.81
C CYS A 321 -10.43 -14.97 0.47
N HIS A 322 -10.22 -13.80 -0.13
CA HIS A 322 -10.72 -13.45 -1.46
C HIS A 322 -9.56 -13.31 -2.43
N LYS A 323 -9.59 -14.04 -3.55
CA LYS A 323 -8.55 -13.96 -4.59
C LYS A 323 -8.37 -12.54 -5.08
N ALA A 324 -9.47 -11.80 -5.26
CA ALA A 324 -9.45 -10.40 -5.67
C ALA A 324 -8.53 -9.53 -4.79
N PHE A 325 -8.60 -9.68 -3.46
CA PHE A 325 -7.71 -8.96 -2.54
C PHE A 325 -6.27 -9.48 -2.65
N LEU A 326 -6.05 -10.79 -2.59
CA LEU A 326 -4.71 -11.36 -2.64
C LEU A 326 -3.97 -10.96 -3.93
N THR A 327 -4.57 -11.17 -5.11
CA THR A 327 -3.93 -10.87 -6.40
C THR A 327 -3.87 -9.38 -6.71
N GLY A 328 -4.84 -8.59 -6.25
CA GLY A 328 -4.88 -7.15 -6.55
C GLY A 328 -3.97 -6.32 -5.64
N ARG A 329 -3.52 -6.88 -4.52
CA ARG A 329 -2.76 -6.16 -3.48
C ARG A 329 -1.39 -6.76 -3.18
N SER A 330 -1.07 -7.95 -3.67
CA SER A 330 0.24 -8.60 -3.53
C SER A 330 0.66 -9.20 -4.86
N GLU A 331 1.82 -8.76 -5.36
CA GLU A 331 2.39 -9.29 -6.59
C GLU A 331 2.80 -10.76 -6.44
N TYR A 332 3.23 -11.18 -5.25
CA TYR A 332 3.49 -12.58 -4.92
C TYR A 332 2.24 -13.45 -5.17
N PHE A 333 1.10 -13.08 -4.59
CA PHE A 333 -0.15 -13.82 -4.78
C PHE A 333 -0.67 -13.70 -6.21
N ASN A 334 -0.48 -12.55 -6.87
CA ASN A 334 -0.81 -12.39 -8.28
C ASN A 334 -0.01 -13.37 -9.16
N ALA A 335 1.31 -13.46 -8.95
CA ALA A 335 2.17 -14.41 -9.66
C ALA A 335 1.76 -15.86 -9.36
N MET A 336 1.41 -16.16 -8.11
CA MET A 336 0.97 -17.50 -7.71
C MET A 336 -0.35 -17.92 -8.36
N PHE A 337 -1.34 -17.00 -8.45
CA PHE A 337 -2.69 -17.31 -8.94
C PHE A 337 -2.93 -17.01 -10.42
N ASN A 338 -2.13 -16.14 -11.03
CA ASN A 338 -2.28 -15.75 -12.44
C ASN A 338 -1.02 -16.07 -13.28
N GLY A 339 0.06 -16.56 -12.67
CA GLY A 339 1.28 -16.94 -13.37
C GLY A 339 1.23 -18.29 -14.11
N PRO A 340 2.34 -18.72 -14.72
CA PRO A 340 2.40 -19.93 -15.54
C PRO A 340 1.97 -21.22 -14.81
N PHE A 341 2.23 -21.28 -13.50
CA PHE A 341 1.92 -22.41 -12.63
C PHE A 341 0.52 -22.35 -11.99
N ALA A 342 -0.26 -21.30 -12.27
CA ALA A 342 -1.56 -21.06 -11.66
C ALA A 342 -2.56 -22.20 -11.88
N LYS A 343 -2.51 -22.89 -13.04
CA LYS A 343 -3.53 -23.90 -13.39
C LYS A 343 -3.56 -25.10 -12.44
N SER A 344 -2.44 -25.48 -11.81
CA SER A 344 -2.41 -26.55 -10.81
C SER A 344 -2.90 -26.04 -9.45
N ILE A 345 -2.51 -24.82 -9.09
CA ILE A 345 -2.85 -24.17 -7.81
C ILE A 345 -4.34 -23.78 -7.75
N MET A 346 -4.88 -23.18 -8.81
CA MET A 346 -6.27 -22.73 -8.88
C MET A 346 -7.31 -23.86 -8.80
N LYS A 347 -6.90 -25.12 -9.04
CA LYS A 347 -7.78 -26.29 -8.87
C LYS A 347 -7.92 -26.71 -7.41
N GLN A 348 -7.05 -26.22 -6.52
CA GLN A 348 -7.07 -26.57 -5.11
C GLN A 348 -7.93 -25.55 -4.33
N PRO A 349 -8.87 -26.01 -3.49
CA PRO A 349 -9.66 -25.11 -2.65
C PRO A 349 -8.82 -24.49 -1.50
N ILE A 350 -7.70 -25.13 -1.17
CA ILE A 350 -6.79 -24.72 -0.09
C ILE A 350 -5.37 -24.66 -0.66
N VAL A 351 -4.69 -23.54 -0.49
CA VAL A 351 -3.30 -23.35 -0.87
C VAL A 351 -2.46 -23.20 0.39
N THR A 352 -1.34 -23.92 0.49
CA THR A 352 -0.48 -23.88 1.68
C THR A 352 0.67 -22.90 1.45
N VAL A 353 0.89 -22.02 2.42
CA VAL A 353 2.05 -21.11 2.47
C VAL A 353 2.93 -21.59 3.62
N SER A 354 4.20 -21.86 3.33
CA SER A 354 5.18 -22.38 4.29
C SER A 354 6.03 -21.24 4.87
N ASP A 355 6.80 -21.53 5.92
CA ASP A 355 7.72 -20.60 6.58
C ASP A 355 7.06 -19.31 7.04
N LEU A 356 5.87 -19.40 7.62
CA LEU A 356 5.10 -18.25 8.07
C LEU A 356 4.29 -18.65 9.29
N SER A 357 4.38 -17.88 10.37
CA SER A 357 3.50 -18.11 11.51
C SER A 357 2.09 -17.54 11.25
N PRO A 358 1.04 -18.12 11.86
CA PRO A 358 -0.33 -17.65 11.66
C PRO A 358 -0.55 -16.21 12.14
N GLY A 359 0.16 -15.78 13.19
CA GLY A 359 0.10 -14.41 13.69
C GLY A 359 0.60 -13.39 12.67
N ILE A 360 1.72 -13.70 12.01
CA ILE A 360 2.32 -12.82 10.99
C ILE A 360 1.44 -12.79 9.73
N PHE A 361 0.89 -13.94 9.32
CA PHE A 361 -0.04 -13.97 8.19
C PHE A 361 -1.32 -13.15 8.47
N ALA A 362 -1.80 -13.12 9.72
CA ALA A 362 -2.93 -12.27 10.09
C ALA A 362 -2.63 -10.78 9.91
N LEU A 363 -1.42 -10.32 10.26
CA LEU A 363 -0.96 -8.94 10.04
C LEU A 363 -0.84 -8.62 8.54
N ILE A 364 -0.29 -9.54 7.75
CA ILE A 364 -0.22 -9.40 6.29
C ILE A 364 -1.62 -9.29 5.68
N LEU A 365 -2.57 -10.12 6.12
CA LEU A 365 -3.96 -10.03 5.68
C LEU A 365 -4.62 -8.73 6.13
N GLU A 366 -4.37 -8.25 7.34
CA GLU A 366 -4.86 -6.95 7.80
C GLU A 366 -4.42 -5.83 6.87
N PHE A 367 -3.15 -5.83 6.50
CA PHE A 367 -2.62 -4.89 5.52
C PHE A 367 -3.24 -5.04 4.13
N ILE A 368 -3.37 -6.28 3.61
CA ILE A 368 -3.94 -6.52 2.28
C ILE A 368 -5.37 -5.99 2.18
N TYR A 369 -6.19 -6.19 3.23
CA TYR A 369 -7.60 -5.81 3.24
C TYR A 369 -7.85 -4.33 3.59
N THR A 370 -6.96 -3.71 4.35
CA THR A 370 -7.24 -2.40 4.97
C THR A 370 -6.20 -1.33 4.68
N ASP A 371 -5.03 -1.68 4.11
CA ASP A 371 -3.88 -0.78 3.91
C ASP A 371 -3.34 -0.17 5.24
N LYS A 372 -3.77 -0.74 6.37
CA LYS A 372 -3.35 -0.44 7.74
C LYS A 372 -2.90 -1.73 8.42
N CYS A 373 -2.01 -1.61 9.38
CA CYS A 373 -1.55 -2.74 10.18
C CYS A 373 -0.86 -2.21 11.44
N ASP A 374 -1.34 -2.61 12.60
CA ASP A 374 -0.68 -2.31 13.88
C ASP A 374 0.30 -3.44 14.18
N ILE A 375 1.59 -3.20 13.91
CA ILE A 375 2.63 -4.22 14.04
C ILE A 375 3.21 -4.18 15.48
N PRO A 376 3.10 -5.27 16.26
CA PRO A 376 3.78 -5.37 17.55
C PRO A 376 5.31 -5.35 17.39
N GLU A 377 6.03 -4.74 18.33
CA GLU A 377 7.50 -4.71 18.32
C GLU A 377 8.12 -6.10 18.19
N SER A 378 7.58 -7.10 18.90
CA SER A 378 8.05 -8.48 18.87
C SER A 378 7.85 -9.19 17.52
N ALA A 379 7.03 -8.63 16.64
CA ALA A 379 6.76 -9.17 15.30
C ALA A 379 7.42 -8.33 14.18
N ALA A 380 7.98 -7.17 14.52
CA ALA A 380 8.38 -6.17 13.52
C ALA A 380 9.45 -6.70 12.54
N TYR A 381 10.45 -7.43 13.05
CA TYR A 381 11.50 -8.00 12.21
C TYR A 381 10.94 -9.08 11.26
N GLU A 382 10.14 -10.03 11.76
CA GLU A 382 9.56 -11.07 10.91
C GLU A 382 8.58 -10.49 9.88
N VAL A 383 7.74 -9.51 10.27
CA VAL A 383 6.87 -8.79 9.32
C VAL A 383 7.69 -8.09 8.24
N LEU A 384 8.85 -7.51 8.56
CA LEU A 384 9.70 -6.86 7.56
C LEU A 384 10.13 -7.85 6.47
N ILE A 385 10.67 -9.00 6.87
CA ILE A 385 11.15 -10.05 5.95
C ILE A 385 9.99 -10.58 5.11
N LYS A 386 8.84 -10.87 5.74
CA LYS A 386 7.69 -11.42 5.03
C LYS A 386 7.04 -10.38 4.12
N ALA A 387 6.95 -9.12 4.53
CA ALA A 387 6.42 -8.06 3.67
C ALA A 387 7.23 -7.92 2.37
N ASP A 388 8.56 -8.05 2.44
CA ASP A 388 9.42 -8.08 1.25
C ASP A 388 9.12 -9.31 0.37
N MET A 389 9.08 -10.52 0.97
CA MET A 389 8.72 -11.75 0.28
C MET A 389 7.35 -11.70 -0.43
N PHE A 390 6.35 -11.07 0.20
CA PHE A 390 5.00 -10.89 -0.35
C PHE A 390 4.87 -9.68 -1.29
N LEU A 391 5.96 -8.93 -1.50
CA LEU A 391 6.04 -7.71 -2.33
C LEU A 391 5.04 -6.64 -1.85
N LEU A 392 5.10 -6.31 -0.56
CA LEU A 392 4.22 -5.37 0.14
C LEU A 392 5.03 -4.17 0.67
N ASP A 393 5.52 -3.30 -0.21
CA ASP A 393 6.45 -2.20 0.13
C ASP A 393 5.97 -1.27 1.26
N LYS A 394 4.67 -0.97 1.29
CA LYS A 394 4.10 -0.10 2.35
C LYS A 394 4.07 -0.81 3.71
N LEU A 395 3.83 -2.12 3.74
CA LEU A 395 3.92 -2.92 4.96
C LEU A 395 5.38 -3.07 5.42
N LYS A 396 6.31 -3.28 4.48
CA LYS A 396 7.77 -3.26 4.73
C LYS A 396 8.20 -1.93 5.36
N SER A 397 7.68 -0.82 4.84
CA SER A 397 7.90 0.52 5.41
C SER A 397 7.32 0.66 6.83
N PHE A 398 6.13 0.12 7.11
CA PHE A 398 5.56 0.12 8.45
C PHE A 398 6.42 -0.65 9.45
N ALA A 399 6.88 -1.85 9.07
CA ALA A 399 7.78 -2.65 9.91
C ALA A 399 9.11 -1.91 10.20
N SER A 400 9.72 -1.29 9.18
CA SER A 400 10.92 -0.46 9.34
C SER A 400 10.69 0.73 10.29
N ILE A 401 9.52 1.38 10.22
CA ILE A 401 9.19 2.46 11.17
C ILE A 401 9.15 1.93 12.60
N VAL A 402 8.53 0.77 12.86
CA VAL A 402 8.48 0.18 14.20
C VAL A 402 9.88 -0.16 14.71
N LEU A 403 10.70 -0.83 13.89
CA LEU A 403 12.09 -1.17 14.23
C LEU A 403 12.92 0.07 14.60
N THR A 404 12.76 1.16 13.86
CA THR A 404 13.55 2.39 14.04
C THR A 404 12.97 3.39 15.05
N SER A 405 11.76 3.14 15.55
CA SER A 405 11.16 3.96 16.60
C SER A 405 11.53 3.48 18.00
N SER A 406 11.99 2.23 18.13
CA SER A 406 12.54 1.69 19.37
C SER A 406 13.87 2.37 19.72
N SER A 407 14.12 2.55 21.02
CA SER A 407 15.40 3.05 21.53
C SER A 407 16.50 1.98 21.56
N LYS A 408 16.12 0.71 21.46
CA LYS A 408 17.04 -0.43 21.44
C LYS A 408 16.76 -1.34 20.24
N PRO A 409 17.77 -2.09 19.75
CA PRO A 409 17.55 -3.06 18.69
C PRO A 409 16.50 -4.08 19.12
N LEU A 410 15.46 -4.24 18.30
CA LEU A 410 14.41 -5.25 18.51
C LEU A 410 14.82 -6.65 18.02
N GLU A 411 15.96 -6.73 17.34
CA GLU A 411 16.62 -7.94 16.86
C GLU A 411 18.15 -7.71 16.97
N ASP A 412 18.96 -8.75 16.81
CA ASP A 412 20.43 -8.61 16.77
C ASP A 412 20.86 -7.50 15.78
N ILE A 413 21.68 -6.55 16.25
CA ILE A 413 22.02 -5.35 15.47
C ILE A 413 22.75 -5.68 14.17
N TYR A 414 23.57 -6.73 14.14
CA TYR A 414 24.28 -7.15 12.93
C TYR A 414 23.32 -7.77 11.93
N VAL A 415 22.32 -8.51 12.42
CA VAL A 415 21.22 -9.03 11.59
C VAL A 415 20.39 -7.88 11.01
N LEU A 416 20.05 -6.88 11.82
CA LEU A 416 19.31 -5.69 11.35
C LEU A 416 20.09 -4.92 10.29
N MET A 417 21.39 -4.71 10.49
CA MET A 417 22.22 -3.98 9.53
C MET A 417 22.30 -4.70 8.18
N ARG A 418 22.62 -6.01 8.20
CA ARG A 418 22.64 -6.81 6.96
C ARG A 418 21.29 -6.86 6.28
N THR A 419 20.22 -7.02 7.05
CA THR A 419 18.84 -7.00 6.51
C THR A 419 18.53 -5.64 5.87
N ALA A 420 18.97 -4.52 6.47
CA ALA A 420 18.76 -3.20 5.91
C ALA A 420 19.45 -3.03 4.55
N ILE A 421 20.69 -3.52 4.44
CA ILE A 421 21.46 -3.49 3.19
C ILE A 421 20.83 -4.41 2.14
N ASP A 422 20.58 -5.68 2.50
CA ASP A 422 20.04 -6.70 1.58
C ASP A 422 18.67 -6.30 1.02
N LEU A 423 17.82 -5.69 1.85
CA LEU A 423 16.48 -5.25 1.47
C LEU A 423 16.43 -3.78 1.00
N ASN A 424 17.57 -3.09 0.93
CA ASN A 424 17.71 -1.68 0.55
C ASN A 424 16.78 -0.74 1.33
N ILE A 425 16.90 -0.73 2.66
CA ILE A 425 16.08 0.04 3.60
C ILE A 425 16.92 1.10 4.29
N GLU A 426 17.14 2.22 3.60
CA GLU A 426 17.96 3.35 4.06
C GLU A 426 17.61 3.81 5.48
N ARG A 427 16.31 3.88 5.82
CA ARG A 427 15.87 4.29 7.17
C ARG A 427 16.40 3.36 8.27
N LEU A 428 16.40 2.05 8.02
CA LEU A 428 16.87 1.06 9.00
C LEU A 428 18.39 1.02 9.04
N GLU A 429 19.05 1.17 7.89
CA GLU A 429 20.51 1.25 7.76
C GLU A 429 21.04 2.44 8.56
N GLN A 430 20.50 3.64 8.33
CA GLN A 430 20.87 4.86 9.06
C GLN A 430 20.64 4.75 10.57
N TRP A 431 19.55 4.06 10.98
CA TRP A 431 19.30 3.79 12.39
C TRP A 431 20.35 2.83 12.98
N CYS A 432 20.76 1.80 12.25
CA CYS A 432 21.81 0.88 12.68
C CYS A 432 23.18 1.57 12.74
N SER A 433 23.55 2.35 11.72
CA SER A 433 24.79 3.15 11.68
C SER A 433 24.89 4.09 12.87
N ARG A 434 23.78 4.78 13.20
CA ARG A 434 23.68 5.61 14.39
C ARG A 434 23.89 4.80 15.67
N TRP A 435 23.25 3.64 15.79
CA TRP A 435 23.40 2.79 16.98
C TRP A 435 24.85 2.35 17.17
N PHE A 436 25.54 1.94 16.10
CA PHE A 436 26.96 1.58 16.15
C PHE A 436 27.85 2.75 16.56
N ALA A 437 27.61 3.97 16.05
CA ALA A 437 28.35 5.16 16.47
C ALA A 437 28.14 5.50 17.96
N GLU A 438 26.92 5.30 18.47
CA GLU A 438 26.60 5.51 19.89
C GLU A 438 27.30 4.49 20.79
N HIS A 439 27.40 3.23 20.35
CA HIS A 439 27.95 2.08 21.10
C HIS A 439 29.33 1.63 20.59
N LEU A 440 30.08 2.52 19.93
CA LEU A 440 31.31 2.16 19.21
C LEU A 440 32.27 1.35 20.10
N ASN A 441 32.56 1.84 21.32
CA ASN A 441 33.48 1.20 22.25
C ASN A 441 33.08 -0.24 22.64
N GLU A 442 31.80 -0.62 22.51
CA GLU A 442 31.31 -1.96 22.82
C GLU A 442 31.54 -2.94 21.67
N VAL A 443 31.64 -2.45 20.44
CA VAL A 443 31.71 -3.28 19.21
C VAL A 443 33.10 -3.34 18.56
N LEU A 444 34.06 -2.50 18.97
CA LEU A 444 35.40 -2.42 18.35
C LEU A 444 36.14 -3.75 18.27
N GLU A 445 35.91 -4.64 19.25
CA GLU A 445 36.57 -5.95 19.33
C GLU A 445 35.70 -7.10 18.77
N ASP A 446 34.43 -6.85 18.41
CA ASP A 446 33.54 -7.86 17.87
C ASP A 446 33.91 -8.18 16.41
N GLN A 447 34.20 -9.44 16.12
CA GLN A 447 34.53 -9.89 14.77
C GLN A 447 33.41 -9.57 13.78
N ARG A 448 32.14 -9.62 14.19
CA ARG A 448 31.01 -9.31 13.31
C ARG A 448 30.99 -7.84 12.87
N PHE A 449 31.51 -6.94 13.70
CA PHE A 449 31.67 -5.52 13.35
C PHE A 449 32.80 -5.31 12.34
N LEU A 450 33.92 -6.01 12.54
CA LEU A 450 35.03 -6.02 11.57
C LEU A 450 34.60 -6.59 10.22
N ASP A 451 33.80 -7.65 10.22
CA ASP A 451 33.26 -8.27 9.02
C ASP A 451 32.35 -7.28 8.25
N LEU A 452 31.51 -6.50 8.94
CA LEU A 452 30.67 -5.47 8.30
C LEU A 452 31.49 -4.39 7.59
N ILE A 453 32.57 -3.91 8.23
CA ILE A 453 33.48 -2.92 7.61
C ILE A 453 34.14 -3.52 6.37
N TYR A 454 34.60 -4.77 6.47
CA TYR A 454 35.23 -5.48 5.37
C TYR A 454 34.25 -5.71 4.21
N GLU A 455 33.03 -6.19 4.50
CA GLU A 455 31.94 -6.38 3.53
C GLU A 455 31.59 -5.05 2.83
N SER A 456 31.47 -3.96 3.59
CA SER A 456 31.18 -2.62 3.06
C SER A 456 32.29 -2.13 2.12
N ALA A 457 33.56 -2.33 2.48
CA ALA A 457 34.69 -1.95 1.64
C ALA A 457 34.71 -2.70 0.29
N HIS A 458 34.25 -3.95 0.27
CA HIS A 458 34.22 -4.79 -0.94
C HIS A 458 32.90 -4.70 -1.73
N SER A 459 31.93 -3.92 -1.25
CA SER A 459 30.65 -3.71 -1.95
C SER A 459 30.80 -2.86 -3.22
N ILE A 460 31.86 -2.04 -3.31
CA ILE A 460 32.13 -1.16 -4.44
C ILE A 460 32.96 -1.89 -5.51
N GLN A 461 32.41 -2.02 -6.72
CA GLN A 461 33.14 -2.60 -7.85
C GLN A 461 34.26 -1.68 -8.30
N GLN A 462 35.48 -2.22 -8.47
CA GLN A 462 36.67 -1.46 -8.89
C GLN A 462 37.07 -0.33 -7.93
N ARG A 463 36.90 -0.56 -6.62
CA ARG A 463 37.31 0.39 -5.57
C ARG A 463 38.77 0.83 -5.76
N GLN A 464 38.99 2.13 -5.76
CA GLN A 464 40.30 2.75 -5.65
C GLN A 464 40.65 3.02 -4.19
N GLU A 465 41.93 3.11 -3.86
CA GLU A 465 42.41 3.42 -2.50
C GLU A 465 41.86 4.76 -1.96
N THR A 466 41.40 5.66 -2.84
CA THR A 466 40.79 6.96 -2.49
C THR A 466 39.27 6.93 -2.30
N ASP A 467 38.61 5.81 -2.60
CA ASP A 467 37.16 5.70 -2.49
C ASP A 467 36.77 5.50 -1.03
N THR A 468 35.72 6.17 -0.58
CA THR A 468 35.27 6.01 0.80
C THR A 468 34.61 4.67 1.05
N ILE A 469 34.62 4.21 2.30
CA ILE A 469 33.90 3.00 2.72
C ILE A 469 32.53 3.45 3.24
N PRO A 470 31.41 3.07 2.61
CA PRO A 470 30.09 3.62 2.93
C PRO A 470 29.72 3.52 4.41
N PHE A 471 29.96 2.35 5.02
CA PHE A 471 29.65 2.15 6.44
C PHE A 471 30.56 2.99 7.36
N VAL A 472 31.81 3.23 6.98
CA VAL A 472 32.74 4.07 7.75
C VAL A 472 32.35 5.55 7.65
N ASP A 473 31.93 6.01 6.48
CA ASP A 473 31.42 7.38 6.29
C ASP A 473 30.16 7.62 7.13
N ASP A 474 29.26 6.65 7.15
CA ASP A 474 28.07 6.66 8.01
C ASP A 474 28.46 6.76 9.50
N LEU A 475 29.44 5.99 9.96
CA LEU A 475 29.95 6.07 11.33
C LEU A 475 30.57 7.44 11.62
N ARG A 476 31.42 7.97 10.73
CA ARG A 476 32.02 9.30 10.83
C ARG A 476 30.95 10.39 10.92
N TYR A 477 29.90 10.28 10.11
CA TYR A 477 28.75 11.18 10.12
C TYR A 477 27.99 11.13 11.45
N TRP A 478 27.62 9.94 11.94
CA TRP A 478 26.85 9.83 13.18
C TRP A 478 27.69 10.18 14.42
N LEU A 479 29.00 9.96 14.40
CA LEU A 479 29.91 10.46 15.43
C LEU A 479 29.96 11.99 15.44
N SER A 480 30.04 12.65 14.28
CA SER A 480 30.03 14.12 14.25
C SER A 480 28.73 14.69 14.83
N LYS A 481 27.59 14.02 14.57
CA LYS A 481 26.30 14.38 15.20
C LYS A 481 26.27 14.12 16.70
N LYS A 482 26.81 13.01 17.18
CA LYS A 482 26.89 12.66 18.60
C LYS A 482 27.67 13.70 19.40
N TYR A 483 28.80 14.16 18.87
CA TYR A 483 29.68 15.13 19.52
C TYR A 483 29.41 16.59 19.11
N SER A 484 28.40 16.84 18.27
CA SER A 484 28.01 18.17 17.77
C SER A 484 29.14 18.92 17.05
N VAL A 485 30.00 18.20 16.33
CA VAL A 485 31.11 18.75 15.55
C VAL A 485 30.56 19.38 14.26
N LEU A 486 30.96 20.62 13.95
CA LEU A 486 30.57 21.30 12.72
C LEU A 486 31.51 20.90 11.57
N GLU A 487 30.96 20.86 10.36
CA GLU A 487 31.73 20.49 9.16
C GLU A 487 32.88 21.46 8.85
N GLU A 488 32.77 22.71 9.31
CA GLU A 488 33.82 23.73 9.16
C GLU A 488 35.04 23.51 10.06
N ASP A 489 34.85 22.81 11.19
CA ASP A 489 35.90 22.49 12.16
C ASP A 489 36.68 21.23 11.76
N ILE A 490 36.14 20.44 10.84
CA ILE A 490 36.75 19.21 10.33
C ILE A 490 37.78 19.54 9.25
N ASP A 491 39.03 19.14 9.50
CA ASP A 491 40.08 19.23 8.50
C ASP A 491 39.81 18.24 7.36
N LYS A 492 39.61 18.77 6.15
CA LYS A 492 39.21 18.00 4.96
C LYS A 492 40.20 16.91 4.53
N LYS A 493 41.45 16.96 5.00
CA LYS A 493 42.46 15.96 4.67
C LYS A 493 42.45 14.80 5.66
N SER A 494 42.32 15.10 6.95
CA SER A 494 42.37 14.10 8.02
C SER A 494 41.00 13.57 8.44
N GLY A 495 39.92 14.30 8.13
CA GLY A 495 38.57 13.99 8.62
C GLY A 495 38.39 14.22 10.13
N LYS A 496 39.35 14.89 10.78
CA LYS A 496 39.40 15.14 12.25
C LYS A 496 39.30 16.63 12.55
N VAL A 497 38.91 16.97 13.78
CA VAL A 497 38.94 18.35 14.27
C VAL A 497 40.40 18.75 14.55
N ARG A 498 40.77 19.99 14.24
CA ARG A 498 42.14 20.48 14.48
C ARG A 498 42.45 20.58 15.98
N GLU A 499 43.60 20.05 16.38
CA GLU A 499 44.08 20.12 17.76
C GLU A 499 44.77 21.47 18.02
N ASP A 500 43.97 22.54 18.06
CA ASP A 500 44.41 23.89 18.41
C ASP A 500 44.08 24.20 19.88
N GLU A 501 44.52 25.35 20.42
CA GLU A 501 44.34 25.71 21.84
C GLU A 501 42.87 25.78 22.30
N ASP A 502 41.93 25.92 21.35
CA ASP A 502 40.49 26.04 21.60
C ASP A 502 39.71 24.71 21.50
N ILE A 503 40.39 23.56 21.29
CA ILE A 503 39.72 22.26 21.14
C ILE A 503 38.94 21.89 22.41
N THR A 504 37.67 21.52 22.23
CA THR A 504 36.80 21.10 23.33
C THR A 504 37.07 19.64 23.72
N ALA A 505 36.67 19.28 24.94
CA ALA A 505 36.75 17.90 25.42
C ALA A 505 35.94 16.92 24.55
N TRP A 506 34.80 17.37 24.00
CA TRP A 506 33.93 16.58 23.13
C TRP A 506 34.57 16.35 21.76
N GLU A 507 35.25 17.35 21.19
CA GLU A 507 36.01 17.21 19.94
C GLU A 507 37.25 16.32 20.11
N THR A 508 37.89 16.37 21.29
CA THR A 508 38.99 15.46 21.62
C THR A 508 38.50 14.00 21.67
N GLU A 509 37.33 13.76 22.27
CA GLU A 509 36.71 12.42 22.30
C GLU A 509 36.26 11.95 20.90
N TYR A 510 35.74 12.87 20.07
CA TYR A 510 35.45 12.61 18.66
C TYR A 510 36.70 12.14 17.90
N ASN A 511 37.80 12.91 17.97
CA ASN A 511 39.08 12.55 17.34
C ASN A 511 39.59 11.19 17.83
N SER A 512 39.52 10.93 19.14
CA SER A 512 39.92 9.64 19.72
C SER A 512 39.09 8.46 19.18
N ASN A 513 37.79 8.64 18.96
CA ASN A 513 36.97 7.59 18.36
C ASN A 513 37.29 7.36 16.88
N LEU A 514 37.61 8.42 16.13
CA LEU A 514 38.08 8.29 14.75
C LEU A 514 39.42 7.56 14.67
N GLU A 515 40.36 7.82 15.58
CA GLU A 515 41.62 7.08 15.65
C GLU A 515 41.43 5.58 15.84
N LYS A 516 40.45 5.17 16.66
CA LYS A 516 40.12 3.75 16.83
C LYS A 516 39.58 3.14 15.54
N ILE A 517 38.78 3.87 14.78
CA ILE A 517 38.30 3.44 13.46
C ILE A 517 39.48 3.30 12.50
N ASP A 518 40.39 4.29 12.45
CA ASP A 518 41.59 4.24 11.60
C ASP A 518 42.48 3.03 11.95
N GLN A 519 42.63 2.71 13.24
CA GLN A 519 43.36 1.52 13.68
C GLN A 519 42.70 0.22 13.22
N ILE A 520 41.37 0.14 13.21
CA ILE A 520 40.64 -1.02 12.67
C ILE A 520 40.89 -1.16 11.16
N LEU A 521 40.82 -0.05 10.42
CA LEU A 521 41.07 -0.04 8.98
C LEU A 521 42.48 -0.51 8.64
N LEU A 522 43.49 -0.02 9.37
CA LEU A 522 44.87 -0.48 9.26
C LEU A 522 45.00 -1.98 9.57
N LYS A 523 44.32 -2.48 10.61
CA LYS A 523 44.33 -3.91 10.97
C LYS A 523 43.70 -4.79 9.88
N LEU A 524 42.71 -4.27 9.17
CA LEU A 524 42.02 -4.95 8.08
C LEU A 524 42.73 -4.79 6.72
N ASN A 525 43.86 -4.07 6.66
CA ASN A 525 44.53 -3.66 5.42
C ASN A 525 43.60 -2.92 4.44
N LEU A 526 42.78 -2.02 4.99
CA LEU A 526 41.88 -1.15 4.22
C LEU A 526 42.39 0.29 4.30
N ASP A 527 42.68 0.90 3.16
CA ASP A 527 42.90 2.35 3.05
C ASP A 527 41.54 3.03 2.89
N ALA A 528 41.20 4.08 3.65
CA ALA A 528 39.89 4.76 3.59
C ALA A 528 39.91 6.23 4.02
#